data_AF-A0A392NLU9-F1
#
_entry.id   AF-A0A392NLU9-F1
#
_cell.length_a   1.000
_cell.length_b   1.000
_cell.length_c   1.000
_cell.angle_alpha   90.00
_cell.angle_beta   90.00
_cell.angle_gamma   90.00
#
_symmetry.space_group_name_H-M   'P 1'
#
loop_
_entity.id
_entity.type
_entity.pdbx_description
1 polymer ?
#
loop_
_entity_poly.entity_id
_entity_poly.type
_entity_poly.pdbx_seq_one_letter_code
_entity_poly.pdbx_strand_id
1 'polypeptide(L)'
;APSGLTVVKDVMTSFIQDAGKQLIMDPESLKDPEAFAQHLLDLKNKYDNVITVAFNSDKIFQNVLNSAFECFINFNAKYVVHLRNSGLADMFKGDKYEDLKRLYDLFRSVPYGLVIVKDAMTSFIRDTGKDLIMDPERLKDPEAFVQRLFYLKDKYDKVIETAFNSDKIFQNVLNSAFEHFINFNAESVVHMENSGVAIMLMDDKYEDLEKMFSRVPYGLTIVKDVMTSVIRDTGRQLIMDPERLKDPVDLVQRLLDLNDKYDKVITEVFNNDKKFQIAFKSAFEYIINL
;
A
#
# COMPACT_ATOMS: atom_id res chain seq x y z
N ALA A 1 34.66 37.50 16.81
CA ALA A 1 35.18 36.41 15.96
C ALA A 1 34.30 35.18 16.16
N PRO A 2 34.03 34.37 15.12
CA PRO A 2 33.38 33.08 15.33
C PRO A 2 34.23 32.24 16.29
N SER A 3 33.59 31.44 17.15
CA SER A 3 34.33 30.50 18.00
C SER A 3 35.03 29.45 17.12
N GLY A 4 36.13 28.86 17.60
CA GLY A 4 36.84 27.80 16.86
C GLY A 4 35.91 26.63 16.49
N LEU A 5 34.94 26.32 17.35
CA LEU A 5 33.90 25.32 17.08
C LEU A 5 33.02 25.70 15.89
N THR A 6 32.63 26.98 15.75
CA THR A 6 31.85 27.45 14.59
C THR A 6 32.63 27.26 13.29
N VAL A 7 33.92 27.61 13.27
CA VAL A 7 34.76 27.44 12.09
C VAL A 7 34.87 25.97 11.67
N VAL A 8 35.10 25.06 12.62
CA VAL A 8 35.21 23.62 12.30
C VAL A 8 33.90 23.05 11.75
N LYS A 9 32.74 23.46 12.31
CA LYS A 9 31.42 23.05 11.79
C LYS A 9 31.19 23.54 10.37
N ASP A 10 31.49 24.81 10.09
CA ASP A 10 31.23 25.41 8.79
C ASP A 10 32.11 24.76 7.70
N VAL A 11 33.38 24.52 8.03
CA VAL A 11 34.32 23.82 7.14
C VAL A 11 33.83 22.40 6.86
N MET A 12 33.46 21.64 7.89
CA MET A 12 32.95 20.28 7.72
C MET A 12 31.68 20.25 6.88
N THR A 13 30.76 21.21 7.11
CA THR A 13 29.53 21.34 6.31
C THR A 13 29.85 21.57 4.84
N SER A 14 30.74 22.52 4.52
CA SER A 14 31.12 22.82 3.14
C SER A 14 31.75 21.62 2.44
N PHE A 15 32.70 20.94 3.08
CA PHE A 15 33.35 19.77 2.49
C PHE A 15 32.38 18.64 2.18
N ILE A 16 31.45 18.35 3.11
CA ILE A 16 30.43 17.32 2.91
C ILE A 16 29.48 17.71 1.77
N GLN A 17 29.03 18.97 1.75
CA GLN A 17 28.13 19.46 0.71
C GLN A 17 28.78 19.47 -0.67
N ASP A 18 30.03 19.88 -0.78
CA ASP A 18 30.74 19.93 -2.07
C ASP A 18 30.98 18.51 -2.61
N ALA A 19 31.40 17.58 -1.74
CA ALA A 19 31.56 16.18 -2.12
C ALA A 19 30.22 15.53 -2.54
N GLY A 20 29.16 15.79 -1.77
CA GLY A 20 27.82 15.31 -2.09
C GLY A 20 27.29 15.88 -3.41
N LYS A 21 27.44 17.20 -3.62
CA LYS A 21 27.05 17.89 -4.86
C LYS A 21 27.77 17.34 -6.08
N GLN A 22 29.08 17.11 -6.00
CA GLN A 22 29.83 16.50 -7.10
C GLN A 22 29.28 15.13 -7.47
N LEU A 23 28.96 14.30 -6.48
CA LEU A 23 28.41 12.97 -6.72
C LEU A 23 27.02 13.01 -7.38
N ILE A 24 26.14 13.91 -6.93
CA ILE A 24 24.78 14.01 -7.47
C ILE A 24 24.68 14.76 -8.81
N MET A 25 25.69 15.55 -9.16
CA MET A 25 25.74 16.31 -10.41
C MET A 25 26.51 15.58 -11.51
N ASP A 26 27.24 14.51 -11.19
CA ASP A 26 27.96 13.70 -12.16
C ASP A 26 27.00 12.82 -12.99
N PRO A 27 26.83 13.06 -14.31
CA PRO A 27 25.95 12.26 -15.15
C PRO A 27 26.35 10.79 -15.23
N GLU A 28 27.64 10.44 -15.08
CA GLU A 28 28.09 9.05 -15.09
C GLU A 28 27.65 8.33 -13.82
N SER A 29 27.80 8.98 -12.66
CA SER A 29 27.29 8.49 -11.38
C SER A 29 25.79 8.22 -11.40
N LEU A 30 25.01 8.95 -12.22
CA LEU A 30 23.55 8.77 -12.33
C LEU A 30 23.14 7.62 -13.25
N LYS A 31 24.05 7.02 -14.04
CA LYS A 31 23.71 5.91 -14.96
C LYS A 31 23.41 4.61 -14.24
N ASP A 32 24.05 4.39 -13.09
CA ASP A 32 23.86 3.21 -12.25
C ASP A 32 23.38 3.63 -10.87
N PRO A 33 22.08 3.57 -10.59
CA PRO A 33 21.54 4.00 -9.31
C PRO A 33 21.90 3.12 -8.13
N GLU A 34 22.26 1.86 -8.35
CA GLU A 34 22.77 1.00 -7.28
C GLU A 34 24.13 1.52 -6.84
N ALA A 35 25.04 1.74 -7.81
CA ALA A 35 26.35 2.33 -7.55
C ALA A 35 26.22 3.73 -6.95
N PHE A 36 25.30 4.55 -7.45
CA PHE A 36 25.02 5.88 -6.93
C PHE A 36 24.60 5.86 -5.45
N ALA A 37 23.62 5.02 -5.10
CA ALA A 37 23.14 4.90 -3.72
C ALA A 37 24.26 4.37 -2.81
N GLN A 38 25.05 3.42 -3.29
CA GLN A 38 26.20 2.90 -2.57
C GLN A 38 27.27 3.97 -2.34
N HIS A 39 27.60 4.78 -3.35
CA HIS A 39 28.55 5.88 -3.19
C HIS A 39 28.08 6.93 -2.18
N LEU A 40 26.78 7.24 -2.13
CA LEU A 40 26.22 8.12 -1.11
C LEU A 40 26.33 7.54 0.30
N LEU A 41 26.07 6.24 0.45
CA LEU A 41 26.27 5.52 1.71
C LEU A 41 27.73 5.50 2.13
N ASP A 42 28.65 5.23 1.20
CA ASP A 42 30.08 5.20 1.47
C ASP A 42 30.60 6.58 1.90
N LEU A 43 30.13 7.64 1.23
CA LEU A 43 30.41 9.02 1.62
C LEU A 43 29.92 9.28 3.04
N LYS A 44 28.71 8.83 3.37
CA LYS A 44 28.15 9.00 4.71
C LYS A 44 28.96 8.25 5.76
N ASN A 45 29.20 6.96 5.53
CA ASN A 45 29.97 6.08 6.41
C ASN A 45 31.36 6.64 6.69
N LYS A 46 32.02 7.21 5.67
CA LYS A 46 33.30 7.89 5.81
C LYS A 46 33.22 9.02 6.83
N TYR A 47 32.24 9.91 6.73
CA TYR A 47 32.10 11.03 7.67
C TYR A 47 31.57 10.62 9.04
N ASP A 48 30.69 9.61 9.12
CA ASP A 48 30.28 9.02 10.39
C ASP A 48 31.47 8.47 11.15
N ASN A 49 32.36 7.73 10.49
CA ASN A 49 33.59 7.23 11.10
C ASN A 49 34.51 8.36 11.58
N VAL A 50 34.63 9.45 10.81
CA VAL A 50 35.38 10.64 11.24
C VAL A 50 34.76 11.24 12.51
N ILE A 51 33.43 11.33 12.60
CA ILE A 51 32.75 11.86 13.79
C ILE A 51 32.92 10.93 14.99
N THR A 52 32.80 9.63 14.79
CA THR A 52 33.02 8.64 15.85
C THR A 52 34.43 8.70 16.40
N VAL A 53 35.45 8.72 15.53
CA VAL A 53 36.86 8.63 15.94
C VAL A 53 37.42 9.98 16.40
N ALA A 54 37.24 11.04 15.61
CA ALA A 54 37.87 12.34 15.87
C ALA A 54 37.05 13.23 16.82
N PHE A 55 35.73 13.02 16.87
CA PHE A 55 34.82 13.84 17.68
C PHE A 55 34.08 13.01 18.74
N ASN A 56 34.49 11.77 19.01
CA ASN A 56 33.91 10.91 20.04
C ASN A 56 32.37 10.79 19.94
N SER A 57 31.85 10.64 18.72
CA SER A 57 30.40 10.57 18.44
C SER A 57 29.62 11.81 18.91
N ASP A 58 30.25 12.99 18.85
CA ASP A 58 29.63 14.26 19.25
C ASP A 58 28.34 14.54 18.45
N LYS A 59 27.25 14.83 19.19
CA LYS A 59 25.92 15.05 18.63
C LYS A 59 25.82 16.29 17.75
N ILE A 60 26.62 17.33 18.01
CA ILE A 60 26.63 18.55 17.21
C ILE A 60 27.19 18.23 15.83
N PHE A 61 28.30 17.48 15.76
CA PHE A 61 28.90 17.09 14.48
C PHE A 61 28.04 16.06 13.73
N GLN A 62 27.34 15.17 14.44
CA GLN A 62 26.32 14.31 13.84
C GLN A 62 25.19 15.12 13.18
N ASN A 63 24.69 16.17 13.85
CA ASN A 63 23.68 17.06 13.26
C ASN A 63 24.24 17.82 12.05
N VAL A 64 25.49 18.28 12.09
CA VAL A 64 26.16 18.91 10.94
C VAL A 64 26.19 17.97 9.73
N LEU A 65 26.56 16.71 9.92
CA LEU A 65 26.56 15.70 8.86
C LEU A 65 25.16 15.51 8.27
N ASN A 66 24.15 15.31 9.11
CA ASN A 66 22.79 15.06 8.67
C ASN A 66 22.21 16.27 7.91
N SER A 67 22.42 17.49 8.40
CA SER A 67 21.98 18.71 7.70
C SER A 67 22.74 18.97 6.40
N ALA A 68 24.03 18.62 6.33
CA ALA A 68 24.80 18.71 5.09
C ALA A 68 24.27 17.74 4.03
N PHE A 69 23.98 16.49 4.42
CA PHE A 69 23.37 15.47 3.56
C PHE A 69 21.98 15.88 3.08
N GLU A 70 21.16 16.44 3.98
CA GLU A 70 19.85 16.99 3.63
C GLU A 70 19.91 17.98 2.47
N CYS A 71 20.88 18.91 2.51
CA CYS A 71 20.99 19.98 1.52
C CYS A 71 21.11 19.45 0.09
N PHE A 72 21.94 18.43 -0.14
CA PHE A 72 22.17 17.92 -1.49
C PHE A 72 21.27 16.73 -1.84
N ILE A 73 20.86 15.90 -0.87
CA ILE A 73 19.87 14.84 -1.14
C ILE A 73 18.53 15.44 -1.50
N ASN A 74 18.04 16.47 -0.79
CA ASN A 74 16.77 17.10 -1.15
C ASN A 74 16.80 17.81 -2.51
N PHE A 75 17.97 18.30 -2.93
CA PHE A 75 18.16 18.88 -4.26
C PHE A 75 17.93 17.86 -5.38
N ASN A 76 18.21 16.58 -5.13
CA ASN A 76 18.08 15.50 -6.12
C ASN A 76 17.13 14.36 -5.71
N ALA A 77 16.41 14.49 -4.59
CA ALA A 77 15.58 13.41 -4.02
C ALA A 77 14.55 12.87 -5.02
N LYS A 78 13.96 13.77 -5.81
CA LYS A 78 13.08 13.41 -6.92
C LYS A 78 13.80 12.58 -7.98
N TYR A 79 15.05 12.90 -8.32
CA TYR A 79 15.84 12.11 -9.26
C TYR A 79 16.21 10.74 -8.67
N VAL A 80 16.68 10.67 -7.43
CA VAL A 80 17.05 9.39 -6.78
C VAL A 80 15.88 8.42 -6.77
N VAL A 81 14.67 8.93 -6.50
CA VAL A 81 13.45 8.12 -6.45
C VAL A 81 12.85 7.84 -7.83
N HIS A 82 12.96 8.77 -8.79
CA HIS A 82 12.36 8.66 -10.13
C HIS A 82 13.36 8.32 -11.26
N LEU A 83 14.57 7.84 -10.95
CA LEU A 83 15.52 7.39 -11.97
C LEU A 83 14.84 6.37 -12.91
N ARG A 84 14.81 6.69 -14.20
CA ARG A 84 14.25 5.81 -15.23
C ARG A 84 15.10 4.53 -15.29
N ASN A 85 14.46 3.38 -15.10
CA ASN A 85 15.01 2.02 -15.20
C ASN A 85 15.86 1.53 -14.01
N SER A 86 15.81 2.24 -12.88
CA SER A 86 16.59 1.89 -11.68
C SER A 86 16.16 2.62 -10.39
N GLY A 87 15.05 3.37 -10.44
CA GLY A 87 14.44 4.00 -9.28
C GLY A 87 13.75 3.01 -8.35
N LEU A 88 13.16 3.53 -7.28
CA LEU A 88 12.52 2.73 -6.22
C LEU A 88 11.51 1.70 -6.76
N ALA A 89 10.79 2.07 -7.82
CA ALA A 89 9.84 1.20 -8.52
C ALA A 89 10.49 -0.07 -9.10
N ASP A 90 11.68 0.03 -9.69
CA ASP A 90 12.35 -1.12 -10.29
C ASP A 90 12.96 -2.04 -9.23
N MET A 91 13.41 -1.46 -8.10
CA MET A 91 13.82 -2.23 -6.93
C MET A 91 12.66 -3.05 -6.35
N PHE A 92 11.46 -2.44 -6.25
CA PHE A 92 10.26 -3.17 -5.84
C PHE A 92 9.82 -4.24 -6.84
N LYS A 93 9.92 -3.97 -8.15
CA LYS A 93 9.58 -4.96 -9.19
C LYS A 93 10.52 -6.16 -9.16
N GLY A 94 11.82 -5.90 -9.08
CA GLY A 94 12.88 -6.91 -9.15
C GLY A 94 13.28 -7.56 -7.82
N ASP A 95 12.52 -7.35 -6.74
CA ASP A 95 12.78 -7.95 -5.42
C ASP A 95 14.20 -7.66 -4.90
N LYS A 96 14.71 -6.46 -5.16
CA LYS A 96 16.06 -6.03 -4.78
C LYS A 96 16.12 -5.60 -3.31
N TYR A 97 15.92 -6.53 -2.37
CA TYR A 97 15.77 -6.22 -0.94
C TYR A 97 16.99 -5.52 -0.32
N GLU A 98 18.21 -5.90 -0.70
CA GLU A 98 19.42 -5.25 -0.18
C GLU A 98 19.57 -3.81 -0.68
N ASP A 99 19.17 -3.55 -1.92
CA ASP A 99 19.20 -2.18 -2.47
C ASP A 99 18.11 -1.31 -1.84
N LEU A 100 16.93 -1.88 -1.61
CA LEU A 100 15.87 -1.23 -0.84
C LEU A 100 16.33 -0.89 0.57
N LYS A 101 17.10 -1.79 1.21
CA LYS A 101 17.64 -1.57 2.56
C LYS A 101 18.66 -0.44 2.57
N ARG A 102 19.63 -0.49 1.66
CA ARG A 102 20.63 0.58 1.45
C ARG A 102 19.95 1.94 1.26
N LEU A 103 18.94 2.00 0.41
CA LEU A 103 18.18 3.21 0.14
C LEU A 103 17.41 3.68 1.38
N TYR A 104 16.71 2.78 2.08
CA TYR A 104 16.00 3.10 3.31
C TYR A 104 16.93 3.66 4.38
N ASP A 105 18.08 3.02 4.62
CA ASP A 105 19.05 3.44 5.64
C ASP A 105 19.65 4.83 5.31
N LEU A 106 19.93 5.10 4.03
CA LEU A 106 20.34 6.42 3.56
C LEU A 106 19.29 7.48 3.89
N PHE A 107 18.04 7.28 3.44
CA PHE A 107 16.96 8.27 3.63
C PHE A 107 16.49 8.37 5.08
N ARG A 108 16.66 7.35 5.91
CA ARG A 108 16.39 7.39 7.35
C ARG A 108 17.30 8.36 8.09
N SER A 109 18.52 8.51 7.62
CA SER A 109 19.51 9.40 8.23
C SER A 109 19.38 10.87 7.82
N VAL A 110 18.53 11.15 6.83
CA VAL A 110 18.28 12.50 6.29
C VAL A 110 16.96 13.03 6.87
N PRO A 111 16.92 14.25 7.42
CA PRO A 111 15.68 14.88 7.81
C PRO A 111 14.67 14.90 6.65
N TYR A 112 13.44 14.48 6.92
CA TYR A 112 12.36 14.30 5.91
C TYR A 112 12.65 13.27 4.81
N GLY A 113 13.78 12.57 4.81
CA GLY A 113 14.14 11.59 3.78
C GLY A 113 13.14 10.43 3.68
N LEU A 114 12.68 9.91 4.82
CA LEU A 114 11.66 8.86 4.84
C LEU A 114 10.31 9.30 4.24
N VAL A 115 9.99 10.60 4.22
CA VAL A 115 8.76 11.09 3.58
C VAL A 115 8.80 10.82 2.08
N ILE A 116 9.96 11.01 1.45
CA ILE A 116 10.15 10.76 0.02
C ILE A 116 9.99 9.26 -0.29
N VAL A 117 10.62 8.38 0.49
CA VAL A 117 10.49 6.92 0.32
C VAL A 117 9.04 6.47 0.53
N LYS A 118 8.37 7.04 1.54
CA LYS A 118 6.96 6.79 1.85
C LYS A 118 6.05 7.16 0.68
N ASP A 119 6.21 8.36 0.12
CA ASP A 119 5.36 8.85 -0.97
C ASP A 119 5.57 8.02 -2.24
N ALA A 120 6.82 7.63 -2.51
CA ALA A 120 7.17 6.78 -3.63
C ALA A 120 6.61 5.36 -3.50
N MET A 121 6.75 4.73 -2.33
CA MET A 121 6.14 3.43 -2.04
C MET A 121 4.62 3.50 -2.15
N THR A 122 4.00 4.57 -1.63
CA THR A 122 2.54 4.78 -1.72
C THR A 122 2.08 4.82 -3.17
N SER A 123 2.73 5.63 -4.02
CA SER A 123 2.40 5.72 -5.44
C SER A 123 2.57 4.36 -6.13
N PHE A 124 3.71 3.72 -5.92
CA PHE A 124 4.04 2.46 -6.57
C PHE A 124 3.05 1.33 -6.24
N ILE A 125 2.69 1.17 -4.96
CA ILE A 125 1.73 0.15 -4.53
C ILE A 125 0.33 0.47 -5.09
N ARG A 126 -0.07 1.75 -5.09
CA ARG A 126 -1.37 2.16 -5.65
C ARG A 126 -1.45 1.90 -7.15
N ASP A 127 -0.41 2.22 -7.91
CA ASP A 127 -0.36 1.98 -9.35
C ASP A 127 -0.38 0.48 -9.66
N THR A 128 0.44 -0.31 -8.94
CA THR A 128 0.48 -1.77 -9.09
C THR A 128 -0.86 -2.42 -8.73
N GLY A 129 -1.48 -1.96 -7.63
CA GLY A 129 -2.78 -2.43 -7.19
C GLY A 129 -3.89 -2.05 -8.17
N LYS A 130 -3.84 -0.84 -8.75
CA LYS A 130 -4.76 -0.37 -9.79
C LYS A 130 -4.68 -1.24 -11.05
N ASP A 131 -3.48 -1.57 -11.52
CA ASP A 131 -3.29 -2.46 -12.67
C ASP A 131 -3.81 -3.88 -12.42
N LEU A 132 -3.81 -4.34 -11.16
CA LEU A 132 -4.37 -5.64 -10.78
C LEU A 132 -5.90 -5.66 -10.88
N ILE A 133 -6.57 -4.58 -10.48
CA ILE A 133 -8.03 -4.47 -10.37
C ILE A 133 -8.70 -3.89 -11.63
N MET A 134 -7.93 -3.33 -12.57
CA MET A 134 -8.47 -2.75 -13.81
C MET A 134 -8.49 -3.72 -14.99
N ASP A 135 -7.84 -4.89 -14.88
CA ASP A 135 -7.83 -5.92 -15.92
C ASP A 135 -9.02 -6.88 -15.71
N PRO A 136 -10.07 -6.84 -16.57
CA PRO A 136 -11.26 -7.67 -16.38
C PRO A 136 -10.95 -9.18 -16.42
N GLU A 137 -9.95 -9.60 -17.21
CA GLU A 137 -9.54 -11.01 -17.27
C GLU A 137 -8.97 -11.49 -15.94
N ARG A 138 -8.37 -10.58 -15.15
CA ARG A 138 -7.83 -10.91 -13.83
C ARG A 138 -8.91 -11.02 -12.76
N LEU A 139 -10.12 -10.53 -13.02
CA LEU A 139 -11.24 -10.56 -12.08
C LEU A 139 -12.18 -11.75 -12.28
N LYS A 140 -12.16 -12.39 -13.46
CA LYS A 140 -13.03 -13.52 -13.82
C LYS A 140 -12.84 -14.75 -12.94
N ASP A 141 -11.63 -14.96 -12.44
CA ASP A 141 -11.31 -16.05 -11.53
C ASP A 141 -11.13 -15.48 -10.11
N PRO A 142 -12.12 -15.67 -9.22
CA PRO A 142 -12.07 -15.16 -7.87
C PRO A 142 -10.89 -15.71 -7.05
N GLU A 143 -10.56 -16.99 -7.23
CA GLU A 143 -9.46 -17.62 -6.49
C GLU A 143 -8.13 -17.03 -6.95
N ALA A 144 -7.89 -16.97 -8.26
CA ALA A 144 -6.68 -16.36 -8.80
C ALA A 144 -6.56 -14.86 -8.45
N PHE A 145 -7.69 -14.13 -8.40
CA PHE A 145 -7.70 -12.74 -7.95
C PHE A 145 -7.23 -12.60 -6.50
N VAL A 146 -7.79 -13.40 -5.58
CA VAL A 146 -7.41 -13.41 -4.16
C VAL A 146 -5.94 -13.80 -3.99
N GLN A 147 -5.48 -14.82 -4.71
CA GLN A 147 -4.07 -15.24 -4.66
C GLN A 147 -3.12 -14.13 -5.14
N ARG A 148 -3.48 -13.37 -6.18
CA ARG A 148 -2.68 -12.22 -6.64
C ARG A 148 -2.64 -11.09 -5.60
N LEU A 149 -3.76 -10.82 -4.92
CA LEU A 149 -3.79 -9.85 -3.82
C LEU A 149 -2.90 -10.28 -2.66
N PHE A 150 -2.95 -11.55 -2.27
CA PHE A 150 -2.10 -12.11 -1.22
C PHE A 150 -0.63 -12.06 -1.59
N TYR A 151 -0.29 -12.50 -2.79
CA TYR A 151 1.07 -12.43 -3.30
C TYR A 151 1.61 -11.00 -3.23
N LEU A 152 0.80 -10.01 -3.65
CA LEU A 152 1.19 -8.60 -3.61
C LEU A 152 1.40 -8.10 -2.17
N LYS A 153 0.53 -8.49 -1.23
CA LYS A 153 0.63 -8.10 0.18
C LYS A 153 1.87 -8.73 0.83
N ASP A 154 2.02 -10.04 0.69
CA ASP A 154 3.13 -10.82 1.24
C ASP A 154 4.48 -10.30 0.69
N LYS A 155 4.52 -9.93 -0.60
CA LYS A 155 5.70 -9.32 -1.23
C LYS A 155 6.13 -8.03 -0.52
N TYR A 156 5.22 -7.08 -0.33
CA TYR A 156 5.56 -5.80 0.28
C TYR A 156 5.71 -5.87 1.80
N ASP A 157 5.03 -6.79 2.47
CA ASP A 157 5.31 -7.11 3.88
C ASP A 157 6.74 -7.58 4.05
N LYS A 158 7.19 -8.49 3.19
CA LYS A 158 8.58 -8.96 3.19
C LYS A 158 9.55 -7.82 2.95
N VAL A 159 9.28 -6.90 2.02
CA VAL A 159 10.13 -5.70 1.85
C VAL A 159 10.23 -4.91 3.15
N ILE A 160 9.11 -4.67 3.84
CA ILE A 160 9.13 -3.88 5.08
C ILE A 160 9.91 -4.62 6.17
N GLU A 161 9.74 -5.93 6.28
CA GLU A 161 10.44 -6.78 7.24
C GLU A 161 11.96 -6.81 6.97
N THR A 162 12.37 -7.06 5.72
CA THR A 162 13.78 -7.30 5.38
C THR A 162 14.57 -6.03 5.14
N ALA A 163 13.95 -5.03 4.52
CA ALA A 163 14.63 -3.82 4.06
C ALA A 163 14.34 -2.60 4.92
N PHE A 164 13.11 -2.45 5.42
CA PHE A 164 12.70 -1.23 6.14
C PHE A 164 12.65 -1.43 7.67
N ASN A 165 13.41 -2.38 8.20
CA ASN A 165 13.55 -2.63 9.65
C ASN A 165 12.21 -2.80 10.39
N SER A 166 11.21 -3.41 9.73
CA SER A 166 9.85 -3.56 10.27
C SER A 166 9.21 -2.25 10.72
N ASP A 167 9.49 -1.15 10.01
CA ASP A 167 8.99 0.19 10.33
C ASP A 167 7.46 0.26 10.24
N LYS A 168 6.82 0.55 11.39
CA LYS A 168 5.35 0.64 11.51
C LYS A 168 4.74 1.73 10.64
N ILE A 169 5.48 2.80 10.33
CA ILE A 169 4.99 3.85 9.43
C ILE A 169 4.80 3.27 8.04
N PHE A 170 5.76 2.48 7.55
CA PHE A 170 5.68 1.83 6.25
C PHE A 170 4.65 0.70 6.21
N GLN A 171 4.43 -0.01 7.32
CA GLN A 171 3.29 -0.92 7.46
C GLN A 171 1.95 -0.21 7.29
N ASN A 172 1.77 0.93 7.96
CA ASN A 172 0.54 1.72 7.82
C ASN A 172 0.36 2.26 6.39
N VAL A 173 1.46 2.61 5.72
CA VAL A 173 1.47 3.07 4.33
C VAL A 173 1.04 1.95 3.37
N LEU A 174 1.58 0.76 3.54
CA LEU A 174 1.17 -0.43 2.79
C LEU A 174 -0.32 -0.70 2.99
N ASN A 175 -0.79 -0.72 4.24
CA ASN A 175 -2.20 -0.95 4.56
C ASN A 175 -3.11 0.12 3.94
N SER A 176 -2.75 1.40 4.06
CA SER A 176 -3.52 2.51 3.49
C SER A 176 -3.48 2.52 1.96
N ALA A 177 -2.39 2.09 1.33
CA ALA A 177 -2.31 1.97 -0.12
C ALA A 177 -3.21 0.84 -0.63
N PHE A 178 -3.22 -0.31 0.04
CA PHE A 178 -4.16 -1.42 -0.23
C PHE A 178 -5.60 -0.98 -0.07
N GLU A 179 -5.94 -0.34 1.04
CA GLU A 179 -7.25 0.24 1.25
C GLU A 179 -7.62 1.19 0.11
N HIS A 180 -6.69 2.08 -0.28
CA HIS A 180 -6.96 3.04 -1.34
C HIS A 180 -7.26 2.39 -2.68
N PHE A 181 -6.40 1.50 -3.22
CA PHE A 181 -6.66 0.97 -4.57
C PHE A 181 -7.85 0.00 -4.56
N ILE A 182 -8.04 -0.77 -3.49
CA ILE A 182 -9.23 -1.61 -3.35
C ILE A 182 -10.46 -0.70 -3.38
N ASN A 183 -10.48 0.40 -2.60
CA ASN A 183 -11.59 1.39 -2.54
C ASN A 183 -11.75 2.22 -3.82
N PHE A 184 -10.67 2.50 -4.56
CA PHE A 184 -10.67 3.34 -5.75
C PHE A 184 -11.49 2.73 -6.89
N ASN A 185 -11.69 1.41 -6.87
CA ASN A 185 -12.63 0.71 -7.75
C ASN A 185 -13.83 0.15 -6.98
N ALA A 186 -14.25 0.72 -5.85
CA ALA A 186 -15.48 0.25 -5.20
C ALA A 186 -16.67 0.31 -6.17
N GLU A 187 -16.87 1.40 -6.92
CA GLU A 187 -17.95 1.45 -7.93
C GLU A 187 -17.75 0.42 -9.07
N SER A 188 -16.53 0.23 -9.58
CA SER A 188 -16.31 -0.75 -10.66
C SER A 188 -16.37 -2.20 -10.16
N VAL A 189 -15.84 -2.52 -8.97
CA VAL A 189 -15.91 -3.86 -8.35
C VAL A 189 -17.32 -4.15 -7.82
N VAL A 190 -18.08 -3.15 -7.39
CA VAL A 190 -19.49 -3.29 -6.99
C VAL A 190 -20.42 -3.47 -8.19
N HIS A 191 -20.15 -2.79 -9.32
CA HIS A 191 -21.04 -2.80 -10.49
C HIS A 191 -20.53 -3.62 -11.69
N MET A 192 -19.34 -4.21 -11.63
CA MET A 192 -18.92 -5.20 -12.63
C MET A 192 -19.69 -6.50 -12.38
N GLU A 193 -20.57 -6.85 -13.31
CA GLU A 193 -20.94 -8.25 -13.52
C GLU A 193 -19.64 -9.05 -13.59
N ASN A 194 -19.48 -10.04 -12.70
CA ASN A 194 -18.25 -10.86 -12.54
C ASN A 194 -17.11 -10.23 -11.72
N SER A 195 -17.37 -9.29 -10.82
CA SER A 195 -16.34 -8.96 -9.81
C SER A 195 -16.04 -10.19 -8.96
N GLY A 196 -14.75 -10.45 -8.66
CA GLY A 196 -14.36 -11.64 -7.89
C GLY A 196 -15.13 -11.77 -6.56
N VAL A 197 -15.43 -10.63 -5.90
CA VAL A 197 -16.22 -10.59 -4.66
C VAL A 197 -17.70 -10.92 -4.90
N ALA A 198 -18.31 -10.35 -5.95
CA ALA A 198 -19.71 -10.64 -6.28
C ALA A 198 -19.90 -12.11 -6.68
N ILE A 199 -18.99 -12.67 -7.49
CA ILE A 199 -18.99 -14.10 -7.84
C ILE A 199 -18.88 -14.95 -6.57
N MET A 200 -17.95 -14.65 -5.66
CA MET A 200 -17.83 -15.42 -4.42
C MET A 200 -19.10 -15.39 -3.57
N LEU A 201 -19.80 -14.25 -3.52
CA LEU A 201 -21.08 -14.12 -2.80
C LEU A 201 -22.23 -14.86 -3.50
N MET A 202 -22.26 -14.84 -4.84
CA MET A 202 -23.30 -15.52 -5.63
C MET A 202 -23.11 -17.04 -5.63
N ASP A 203 -21.88 -17.52 -5.82
CA ASP A 203 -21.50 -18.94 -5.96
C ASP A 203 -21.17 -19.63 -4.62
N ASP A 204 -21.52 -19.01 -3.49
CA ASP A 204 -21.31 -19.57 -2.15
C ASP A 204 -19.83 -19.91 -1.81
N LYS A 205 -18.87 -19.18 -2.39
CA LYS A 205 -17.42 -19.36 -2.14
C LYS A 205 -16.96 -18.61 -0.88
N TYR A 206 -17.53 -18.99 0.26
CA TYR A 206 -17.35 -18.31 1.54
C TYR A 206 -15.96 -18.45 2.14
N GLU A 207 -15.27 -19.56 1.90
CA GLU A 207 -13.90 -19.79 2.39
C GLU A 207 -12.89 -18.84 1.74
N ASP A 208 -13.00 -18.60 0.43
CA ASP A 208 -12.14 -17.67 -0.30
C ASP A 208 -12.40 -16.22 0.15
N LEU A 209 -13.68 -15.92 0.41
CA LEU A 209 -14.11 -14.65 0.94
C LEU A 209 -13.52 -14.41 2.34
N GLU A 210 -13.60 -15.39 3.24
CA GLU A 210 -13.00 -15.35 4.59
C GLU A 210 -11.48 -15.15 4.53
N LYS A 211 -10.78 -15.91 3.67
CA LYS A 211 -9.35 -15.75 3.46
C LYS A 211 -9.04 -14.33 3.00
N MET A 212 -9.80 -13.80 2.03
CA MET A 212 -9.64 -12.44 1.53
C MET A 212 -9.81 -11.41 2.67
N PHE A 213 -10.79 -11.59 3.56
CA PHE A 213 -10.98 -10.72 4.73
C PHE A 213 -9.86 -10.77 5.73
N SER A 214 -9.36 -11.96 6.05
CA SER A 214 -8.36 -12.14 7.09
C SER A 214 -7.08 -11.36 6.82
N ARG A 215 -6.70 -11.22 5.54
CA ARG A 215 -5.46 -10.54 5.12
C ARG A 215 -5.66 -9.10 4.67
N VAL A 216 -6.88 -8.73 4.28
CA VAL A 216 -7.20 -7.36 3.86
C VAL A 216 -8.34 -6.80 4.74
N PRO A 217 -8.07 -6.58 6.05
CA PRO A 217 -9.08 -6.08 6.97
C PRO A 217 -9.62 -4.69 6.58
N TYR A 218 -8.89 -3.94 5.76
CA TYR A 218 -9.32 -2.62 5.28
C TYR A 218 -10.24 -2.69 4.05
N GLY A 219 -10.42 -3.86 3.44
CA GLY A 219 -11.40 -4.11 2.37
C GLY A 219 -12.85 -4.25 2.87
N LEU A 220 -13.07 -4.24 4.19
CA LEU A 220 -14.39 -4.42 4.84
C LEU A 220 -15.47 -3.50 4.28
N THR A 221 -15.12 -2.24 3.96
CA THR A 221 -16.10 -1.26 3.48
C THR A 221 -16.67 -1.67 2.12
N ILE A 222 -15.82 -2.07 1.18
CA ILE A 222 -16.26 -2.46 -0.17
C ILE A 222 -17.02 -3.73 -0.14
N VAL A 223 -16.53 -4.75 0.56
CA VAL A 223 -17.25 -6.02 0.51
C VAL A 223 -18.61 -5.88 1.19
N LYS A 224 -18.72 -5.05 2.23
CA LYS A 224 -20.01 -4.63 2.79
C LYS A 224 -20.86 -3.91 1.73
N ASP A 225 -20.31 -3.01 0.94
CA ASP A 225 -21.04 -2.28 -0.12
C ASP A 225 -21.44 -3.20 -1.30
N VAL A 226 -20.56 -4.10 -1.77
CA VAL A 226 -20.83 -5.13 -2.78
C VAL A 226 -21.93 -6.05 -2.30
N MET A 227 -21.81 -6.58 -1.07
CA MET A 227 -22.83 -7.43 -0.47
C MET A 227 -24.18 -6.70 -0.43
N THR A 228 -24.19 -5.43 0.01
CA THR A 228 -25.41 -4.60 0.03
C THR A 228 -26.02 -4.47 -1.37
N SER A 229 -25.22 -4.20 -2.39
CA SER A 229 -25.71 -4.09 -3.78
C SER A 229 -26.26 -5.42 -4.28
N VAL A 230 -25.52 -6.52 -4.13
CA VAL A 230 -25.94 -7.86 -4.58
C VAL A 230 -27.27 -8.25 -3.92
N ILE A 231 -27.43 -8.00 -2.62
CA ILE A 231 -28.67 -8.26 -1.91
C ILE A 231 -29.82 -7.43 -2.49
N ARG A 232 -29.61 -6.12 -2.68
CA ARG A 232 -30.64 -5.22 -3.23
C ARG A 232 -31.03 -5.60 -4.66
N ASP A 233 -30.07 -5.95 -5.50
CA ASP A 233 -30.31 -6.29 -6.89
C ASP A 233 -31.02 -7.65 -7.00
N THR A 234 -30.59 -8.65 -6.22
CA THR A 234 -31.26 -9.96 -6.13
C THR A 234 -32.69 -9.80 -5.60
N GLY A 235 -32.86 -9.03 -4.52
CA GLY A 235 -34.18 -8.76 -3.94
C GLY A 235 -35.11 -8.01 -4.89
N ARG A 236 -34.60 -7.00 -5.60
CA ARG A 236 -35.35 -6.27 -6.63
C ARG A 236 -35.81 -7.23 -7.74
N GLN A 237 -34.91 -8.07 -8.26
CA GLN A 237 -35.23 -9.04 -9.30
C GLN A 237 -36.33 -10.02 -8.83
N LEU A 238 -36.29 -10.45 -7.57
CA LEU A 238 -37.32 -11.33 -6.99
C LEU A 238 -38.70 -10.67 -6.91
N ILE A 239 -38.79 -9.44 -6.42
CA ILE A 239 -40.09 -8.77 -6.19
C ILE A 239 -40.68 -8.13 -7.45
N MET A 240 -39.85 -7.81 -8.45
CA MET A 240 -40.30 -7.21 -9.71
C MET A 240 -40.64 -8.24 -10.79
N ASP A 241 -40.40 -9.54 -10.57
CA ASP A 241 -40.76 -10.60 -11.50
C ASP A 241 -42.30 -10.82 -11.52
N PRO A 242 -42.98 -10.50 -12.63
CA PRO A 242 -44.44 -10.61 -12.73
C PRO A 242 -44.97 -12.04 -12.56
N GLU A 243 -44.16 -13.06 -12.87
CA GLU A 243 -44.56 -14.46 -12.67
C GLU A 243 -44.52 -14.83 -11.19
N ARG A 244 -43.57 -14.28 -10.43
CA ARG A 244 -43.43 -14.53 -8.98
C ARG A 244 -44.54 -13.87 -8.18
N LEU A 245 -45.03 -12.73 -8.64
CA LEU A 245 -46.16 -12.05 -8.01
C LEU A 245 -47.48 -12.87 -8.06
N LYS A 246 -47.55 -13.90 -8.91
CA LYS A 246 -48.71 -14.80 -8.99
C LYS A 246 -48.75 -15.82 -7.87
N ASP A 247 -47.62 -16.08 -7.20
CA ASP A 247 -47.52 -16.99 -6.06
C ASP A 247 -46.87 -16.28 -4.86
N PRO A 248 -47.69 -15.65 -3.99
CA PRO A 248 -47.19 -14.95 -2.82
C PRO A 248 -46.43 -15.83 -1.83
N VAL A 249 -46.73 -17.14 -1.79
CA VAL A 249 -46.08 -18.07 -0.86
C VAL A 249 -44.67 -18.39 -1.36
N ASP A 250 -44.48 -18.69 -2.65
CA ASP A 250 -43.15 -18.86 -3.26
C ASP A 250 -42.31 -17.59 -3.10
N LEU A 251 -42.90 -16.41 -3.31
CA LEU A 251 -42.19 -15.14 -3.16
C LEU A 251 -41.68 -14.93 -1.72
N VAL A 252 -42.54 -15.12 -0.71
CA VAL A 252 -42.15 -14.97 0.70
C VAL A 252 -41.07 -15.99 1.06
N GLN A 253 -41.19 -17.24 0.60
CA GLN A 253 -40.19 -18.26 0.88
C GLN A 253 -38.81 -17.88 0.31
N ARG A 254 -38.75 -17.35 -0.91
CA ARG A 254 -37.49 -16.91 -1.52
C ARG A 254 -36.84 -15.73 -0.79
N LEU A 255 -37.64 -14.82 -0.24
CA LEU A 255 -37.14 -13.71 0.57
C LEU A 255 -36.57 -14.21 1.90
N LEU A 256 -37.21 -15.22 2.51
CA LEU A 256 -36.67 -15.90 3.71
C LEU A 256 -35.36 -16.64 3.38
N ASP A 257 -35.31 -17.36 2.27
CA ASP A 257 -34.09 -18.06 1.84
C ASP A 257 -32.93 -17.07 1.59
N LEU A 258 -33.22 -15.91 0.99
CA LEU A 258 -32.25 -14.84 0.80
C LEU A 258 -31.77 -14.27 2.15
N ASN A 259 -32.68 -14.07 3.10
CA ASN A 259 -32.37 -13.58 4.43
C ASN A 259 -31.44 -14.56 5.15
N ASP A 260 -31.79 -15.84 5.17
CA ASP A 260 -31.04 -16.89 5.86
C ASP A 260 -29.66 -17.09 5.24
N LYS A 261 -29.56 -17.02 3.90
CA LYS A 261 -28.26 -17.05 3.19
C LYS A 261 -27.32 -15.97 3.70
N TYR A 262 -27.75 -14.71 3.69
CA TYR A 262 -26.85 -13.61 4.06
C TYR A 262 -26.65 -13.47 5.57
N ASP A 263 -27.59 -13.89 6.41
CA ASP A 263 -27.37 -13.97 7.86
C ASP A 263 -26.25 -14.98 8.17
N LYS A 264 -26.28 -16.17 7.54
CA LYS A 264 -25.22 -17.18 7.65
C LYS A 264 -23.87 -16.62 7.19
N VAL A 265 -23.82 -15.94 6.05
CA VAL A 265 -22.60 -15.31 5.53
C VAL A 265 -22.03 -14.30 6.54
N ILE A 266 -22.87 -13.47 7.14
CA ILE A 266 -22.45 -12.48 8.14
C ILE A 266 -21.91 -13.14 9.40
N THR A 267 -22.53 -14.24 9.84
CA THR A 267 -22.08 -14.98 11.01
C THR A 267 -20.78 -15.73 10.76
N GLU A 268 -20.70 -16.52 9.70
CA GLU A 268 -19.58 -17.44 9.46
C GLU A 268 -18.38 -16.73 8.83
N VAL A 269 -18.60 -15.87 7.84
CA VAL A 269 -17.50 -15.26 7.07
C VAL A 269 -17.04 -13.95 7.68
N PHE A 270 -18.01 -13.13 8.13
CA PHE A 270 -17.74 -11.81 8.66
C PHE A 270 -17.68 -11.78 10.19
N ASN A 271 -17.68 -12.94 10.85
CA ASN A 271 -17.58 -13.05 12.31
C ASN A 271 -18.57 -12.15 13.07
N ASN A 272 -19.82 -12.06 12.58
CA ASN A 272 -20.85 -11.16 13.12
C ASN A 272 -20.44 -9.67 13.12
N ASP A 273 -19.71 -9.21 12.10
CA ASP A 273 -19.32 -7.80 11.99
C ASP A 273 -20.57 -6.89 11.96
N LYS A 274 -20.59 -5.94 12.90
CA LYS A 274 -21.73 -5.03 13.10
C LYS A 274 -22.04 -4.17 11.87
N LYS A 275 -21.02 -3.78 11.09
CA LYS A 275 -21.22 -2.98 9.87
C LYS A 275 -21.95 -3.78 8.82
N PHE A 276 -21.63 -5.07 8.68
CA PHE A 276 -22.31 -5.98 7.77
C PHE A 276 -23.76 -6.25 8.20
N GLN A 277 -24.01 -6.43 9.50
CA GLN A 277 -25.38 -6.55 10.02
C GLN A 277 -26.24 -5.31 9.75
N ILE A 278 -25.69 -4.11 9.93
CA ILE A 278 -26.39 -2.85 9.65
C ILE A 278 -26.68 -2.72 8.15
N ALA A 279 -25.68 -3.01 7.32
CA ALA A 279 -25.80 -2.94 5.86
C ALA A 279 -26.84 -3.94 5.33
N PHE A 280 -26.84 -5.16 5.85
CA PHE A 280 -27.83 -6.20 5.56
C PHE A 280 -29.26 -5.78 5.88
N LYS A 281 -29.49 -5.27 7.10
CA LYS A 281 -30.80 -4.75 7.50
C LYS A 281 -31.27 -3.62 6.58
N SER A 282 -30.38 -2.68 6.27
CA SER A 282 -30.69 -1.58 5.34
C SER A 282 -30.97 -2.06 3.91
N ALA A 283 -30.33 -3.14 3.46
CA ALA A 283 -30.62 -3.75 2.16
C ALA A 283 -32.00 -4.41 2.13
N PHE A 284 -32.39 -5.12 3.19
CA PHE A 284 -33.72 -5.73 3.30
C PHE A 284 -34.84 -4.70 3.47
N GLU A 285 -34.63 -3.66 4.28
CA GLU A 285 -35.55 -2.52 4.37
C GLU A 285 -35.76 -1.87 3.00
N TYR A 286 -34.70 -1.75 2.19
CA TYR A 286 -34.84 -1.24 0.83
C TYR A 286 -35.74 -2.13 -0.04
N ILE A 287 -35.55 -3.45 0.01
CA ILE A 287 -36.33 -4.42 -0.77
C ILE A 287 -37.82 -4.38 -0.39
N ILE A 288 -38.13 -4.32 0.91
CA ILE A 288 -39.51 -4.33 1.43
C ILE A 288 -40.27 -3.03 1.07
N ASN A 289 -39.55 -1.93 0.84
CA ASN A 289 -40.13 -0.62 0.53
C ASN A 289 -40.24 -0.31 -0.97
N LEU A 290 -39.88 -1.25 -1.85
CA LEU A 290 -40.05 -1.15 -3.30
C LEU A 290 -41.49 -1.47 -3.72
#